data_AF-A0A8S0HEF7-F1
#
_entry.id   AF-A0A8S0HEF7-F1
#
_cell.length_a   1.000
_cell.length_b   1.000
_cell.length_c   1.000
_cell.angle_alpha   90.00
_cell.angle_beta   90.00
_cell.angle_gamma   90.00
#
_symmetry.space_group_name_H-M   'P 1'
#
loop_
_entity.id
_entity.type
_entity.pdbx_description
1 polymer ?
#
loop_
_entity_poly.entity_id
_entity_poly.type
_entity_poly.pdbx_seq_one_letter_code
_entity_poly.pdbx_strand_id
1 'polypeptide(L)'
;MFGLYSSPPGLHERIEQQIGEFPFPSFWGPAAGIASSRWIVDCAIAEFQISRPDLQLIYLPHLDYSLQRLGPEHPSISDEVRAIDHEVGRLLDFAQQQGAAVMLVSEYGIEAVQQSISINRVLREQGLLQVRRSLSWELLDPGASAAFAVVDHQIAHVYVRQPEDIARVKALLLRQPGIEQVLDRSEQQACQLDHPRSGELVAVAAPGFWFDYYYWFDDRLARISPALWISTASRATTHWSCSSTRRSAFPSCGSVAGCCRRSSAFATTWT
;
A
#
# COMPACT_ATOMS: atom_id res chain seq x y z
N MET A 1 -11.52 -2.99 22.40
CA MET A 1 -12.40 -3.60 21.38
C MET A 1 -12.41 -2.63 20.21
N PHE A 2 -12.07 -3.09 19.00
CA PHE A 2 -12.23 -2.26 17.80
C PHE A 2 -13.73 -2.18 17.51
N GLY A 3 -14.25 -0.99 17.28
CA GLY A 3 -15.66 -0.76 16.94
C GLY A 3 -15.77 -0.14 15.56
N LEU A 4 -16.91 -0.35 14.91
CA LEU A 4 -17.22 0.35 13.67
C LEU A 4 -17.62 1.80 13.98
N TYR A 5 -17.41 2.67 13.00
CA TYR A 5 -17.88 4.05 13.03
C TYR A 5 -18.94 4.21 11.95
N SER A 6 -20.05 4.86 12.29
CA SER A 6 -21.08 5.23 11.33
C SER A 6 -21.62 6.63 11.61
N SER A 7 -22.06 7.29 10.54
CA SER A 7 -22.89 8.49 10.60
C SER A 7 -24.14 8.24 9.76
N PRO A 8 -25.37 8.38 10.30
CA PRO A 8 -25.67 8.76 11.69
C PRO A 8 -25.22 7.70 12.73
N PRO A 9 -25.07 8.09 14.01
CA PRO A 9 -24.83 7.14 15.09
C PRO A 9 -25.96 6.09 15.16
N GLY A 10 -25.64 4.85 15.52
CA GLY A 10 -26.63 3.77 15.59
C GLY A 10 -26.85 3.02 14.26
N LEU A 11 -26.26 3.47 13.15
CA LEU A 11 -26.43 2.80 11.85
C LEU A 11 -25.67 1.47 11.79
N HIS A 12 -24.39 1.45 12.19
CA HIS A 12 -23.62 0.21 12.15
C HIS A 12 -24.20 -0.86 13.09
N GLU A 13 -24.66 -0.49 14.29
CA GLU A 13 -25.25 -1.43 15.23
C GLU A 13 -26.54 -2.05 14.69
N ARG A 14 -27.36 -1.27 13.97
CA ARG A 14 -28.57 -1.78 13.29
C ARG A 14 -28.22 -2.77 12.17
N ILE A 15 -27.14 -2.51 11.42
CA ILE A 15 -26.68 -3.41 10.38
C ILE A 15 -26.08 -4.69 11.00
N GLU A 16 -25.23 -4.58 12.01
CA GLU A 16 -24.63 -5.71 12.72
C GLU A 16 -25.69 -6.63 13.37
N GLN A 17 -26.81 -6.06 13.85
CA GLN A 17 -27.95 -6.85 14.33
C GLN A 17 -28.60 -7.72 13.23
N GLN A 18 -28.48 -7.33 11.96
CA GLN A 18 -29.05 -8.06 10.81
C GLN A 18 -28.07 -9.09 10.23
N ILE A 19 -26.80 -8.71 10.08
CA ILE A 19 -25.80 -9.48 9.33
C ILE A 19 -24.67 -10.06 10.18
N GLY A 20 -24.64 -9.76 11.48
CA GLY A 20 -23.58 -10.15 12.41
C GLY A 20 -22.46 -9.12 12.53
N GLU A 21 -21.56 -9.33 13.50
CA GLU A 21 -20.42 -8.44 13.77
C GLU A 21 -19.36 -8.48 12.65
N PHE A 22 -18.64 -7.37 12.48
CA PHE A 22 -17.54 -7.32 11.52
C PHE A 22 -16.38 -8.24 11.89
N PRO A 23 -15.89 -9.10 10.96
CA PRO A 23 -14.78 -10.02 11.25
C PRO A 23 -13.42 -9.31 11.20
N PHE A 24 -13.13 -8.46 12.20
CA PHE A 24 -11.86 -7.73 12.32
C PHE A 24 -10.59 -8.60 12.15
N PRO A 25 -10.51 -9.84 12.69
CA PRO A 25 -9.32 -10.68 12.49
C PRO A 25 -9.03 -11.02 11.03
N SER A 26 -10.03 -10.94 10.15
CA SER A 26 -9.92 -11.24 8.72
C SER A 26 -9.78 -10.00 7.84
N PHE A 27 -9.74 -8.81 8.43
CA PHE A 27 -9.71 -7.55 7.68
C PHE A 27 -8.29 -7.12 7.30
N TRP A 28 -7.31 -7.36 8.19
CA TRP A 28 -5.91 -7.01 7.94
C TRP A 28 -4.93 -8.02 8.53
N GLY A 29 -3.69 -7.97 8.04
CA GLY A 29 -2.58 -8.75 8.58
C GLY A 29 -2.56 -10.21 8.12
N PRO A 30 -1.83 -11.11 8.82
CA PRO A 30 -1.58 -12.47 8.36
C PRO A 30 -2.83 -13.33 8.16
N ALA A 31 -3.93 -13.01 8.87
CA ALA A 31 -5.20 -13.72 8.80
C ALA A 31 -6.23 -13.05 7.86
N ALA A 32 -5.82 -12.01 7.11
CA ALA A 32 -6.68 -11.36 6.12
C ALA A 32 -7.23 -12.37 5.11
N GLY A 33 -8.51 -12.21 4.75
CA GLY A 33 -9.22 -13.13 3.87
C GLY A 33 -10.58 -12.62 3.41
N ILE A 34 -11.34 -13.47 2.74
CA ILE A 34 -12.59 -13.06 2.04
C ILE A 34 -13.70 -12.60 2.99
N ALA A 35 -13.68 -13.05 4.25
CA ALA A 35 -14.75 -12.81 5.22
C ALA A 35 -15.09 -11.32 5.41
N SER A 36 -14.08 -10.45 5.43
CA SER A 36 -14.33 -9.01 5.60
C SER A 36 -14.95 -8.38 4.35
N SER A 37 -14.55 -8.79 3.14
CA SER A 37 -15.19 -8.29 1.92
C SER A 37 -16.62 -8.83 1.76
N ARG A 38 -16.86 -10.10 2.11
CA ARG A 38 -18.22 -10.66 2.19
C ARG A 38 -19.11 -9.84 3.14
N TRP A 39 -18.62 -9.57 4.35
CA TRP A 39 -19.37 -8.75 5.30
C TRP A 39 -19.63 -7.34 4.77
N ILE A 40 -18.66 -6.72 4.08
CA ILE A 40 -18.85 -5.38 3.48
C ILE A 40 -19.90 -5.41 2.37
N VAL A 41 -19.95 -6.47 1.55
CA VAL A 41 -21.02 -6.67 0.56
C VAL A 41 -22.38 -6.80 1.25
N ASP A 42 -22.49 -7.62 2.29
CA ASP A 42 -23.73 -7.78 3.07
C ASP A 42 -24.16 -6.45 3.73
N CYS A 43 -23.20 -5.68 4.24
CA CYS A 43 -23.39 -4.36 4.82
C CYS A 43 -23.90 -3.34 3.77
N ALA A 44 -23.30 -3.32 2.58
CA ALA A 44 -23.73 -2.44 1.49
C ALA A 44 -25.17 -2.75 1.05
N ILE A 45 -25.52 -4.03 0.93
CA ILE A 45 -26.88 -4.47 0.60
C ILE A 45 -27.87 -4.04 1.70
N ALA A 46 -27.54 -4.30 2.96
CA ALA A 46 -28.40 -3.92 4.09
C ALA A 46 -28.59 -2.40 4.19
N GLU A 47 -27.52 -1.63 4.06
CA GLU A 47 -27.55 -0.16 4.08
C GLU A 47 -28.41 0.38 2.94
N PHE A 48 -28.27 -0.16 1.73
CA PHE A 48 -29.08 0.26 0.58
C PHE A 48 -30.57 0.00 0.81
N GLN A 49 -30.94 -1.13 1.41
CA GLN A 49 -32.34 -1.44 1.74
C GLN A 49 -32.92 -0.51 2.81
N ILE A 50 -32.12 -0.08 3.77
CA ILE A 50 -32.53 0.82 4.86
C ILE A 50 -32.68 2.26 4.35
N SER A 51 -31.67 2.77 3.64
CA SER A 51 -31.55 4.20 3.36
C SER A 51 -31.89 4.58 1.92
N ARG A 52 -31.75 3.64 0.97
CA ARG A 52 -31.82 3.89 -0.49
C ARG A 52 -31.02 5.12 -0.92
N PRO A 53 -29.68 5.10 -0.77
CA PRO A 53 -28.85 6.26 -1.06
C PRO A 53 -28.80 6.58 -2.56
N ASP A 54 -28.65 7.87 -2.90
CA ASP A 54 -28.40 8.31 -4.29
C ASP A 54 -26.98 7.97 -4.77
N LEU A 55 -26.03 7.76 -3.84
CA LEU A 55 -24.65 7.37 -4.09
C LEU A 55 -24.17 6.45 -2.97
N GLN A 56 -23.63 5.28 -3.33
CA GLN A 56 -22.99 4.36 -2.39
C GLN A 56 -21.57 4.06 -2.86
N LEU A 57 -20.59 4.28 -1.98
CA LEU A 57 -19.18 3.98 -2.22
C LEU A 57 -18.77 2.80 -1.35
N ILE A 58 -18.24 1.75 -1.98
CA ILE A 58 -17.98 0.46 -1.33
C ILE A 58 -16.52 0.08 -1.59
N TYR A 59 -15.81 -0.29 -0.54
CA TYR A 59 -14.41 -0.71 -0.61
C TYR A 59 -14.26 -2.19 -0.22
N LEU A 60 -13.68 -2.99 -1.11
CA LEU A 60 -13.48 -4.42 -0.89
C LEU A 60 -11.97 -4.76 -0.83
N PRO A 61 -11.38 -4.88 0.37
CA PRO A 61 -9.92 -4.94 0.57
C PRO A 61 -9.29 -6.32 0.28
N HIS A 62 -10.06 -7.32 -0.15
CA HIS A 62 -9.61 -8.72 -0.14
C HIS A 62 -8.29 -8.93 -0.90
N LEU A 63 -8.21 -8.40 -2.12
CA LEU A 63 -7.06 -8.64 -2.99
C LEU A 63 -5.80 -7.92 -2.53
N ASP A 64 -5.91 -6.75 -1.90
CA ASP A 64 -4.75 -5.97 -1.45
C ASP A 64 -3.85 -6.82 -0.54
N TYR A 65 -4.42 -7.43 0.51
CA TYR A 65 -3.63 -8.23 1.45
C TYR A 65 -3.12 -9.54 0.84
N SER A 66 -3.93 -10.23 0.05
CA SER A 66 -3.52 -11.49 -0.58
C SER A 66 -2.37 -11.28 -1.58
N LEU A 67 -2.45 -10.21 -2.38
CA LEU A 67 -1.42 -9.81 -3.33
C LEU A 67 -0.17 -9.26 -2.63
N GLN A 68 -0.29 -8.45 -1.58
CA GLN A 68 0.86 -7.95 -0.81
C GLN A 68 1.60 -9.08 -0.07
N ARG A 69 0.87 -10.08 0.44
CA ARG A 69 1.45 -11.20 1.19
C ARG A 69 2.16 -12.22 0.31
N LEU A 70 1.57 -12.55 -0.84
CA LEU A 70 2.01 -13.67 -1.68
C LEU A 70 2.66 -13.23 -3.00
N GLY A 71 2.36 -12.02 -3.46
CA GLY A 71 2.71 -11.52 -4.79
C GLY A 71 1.68 -11.90 -5.86
N PRO A 72 1.60 -11.13 -6.96
CA PRO A 72 0.57 -11.32 -7.99
C PRO A 72 0.73 -12.60 -8.80
N GLU A 73 1.92 -13.21 -8.81
CA GLU A 73 2.22 -14.42 -9.56
C GLU A 73 1.99 -15.71 -8.76
N HIS A 74 1.61 -15.60 -7.48
CA HIS A 74 1.44 -16.80 -6.64
C HIS A 74 0.24 -17.64 -7.12
N PRO A 75 0.37 -18.97 -7.26
CA PRO A 75 -0.68 -19.81 -7.85
C PRO A 75 -2.05 -19.73 -7.17
N SER A 76 -2.08 -19.45 -5.85
CA SER A 76 -3.35 -19.32 -5.12
C SER A 76 -4.08 -18.00 -5.38
N ILE A 77 -3.47 -17.01 -6.03
CA ILE A 77 -4.13 -15.72 -6.31
C ILE A 77 -5.34 -15.91 -7.22
N SER A 78 -5.32 -16.91 -8.12
CA SER A 78 -6.52 -17.23 -8.91
C SER A 78 -7.72 -17.60 -8.04
N ASP A 79 -7.48 -18.20 -6.87
CA ASP A 79 -8.54 -18.63 -5.96
C ASP A 79 -9.08 -17.45 -5.17
N GLU A 80 -8.21 -16.54 -4.75
CA GLU A 80 -8.56 -15.26 -4.11
C GLU A 80 -9.36 -14.36 -5.07
N VAL A 81 -8.96 -14.31 -6.34
CA VAL A 81 -9.70 -13.59 -7.40
C VAL A 81 -11.10 -14.20 -7.59
N ARG A 82 -11.22 -15.53 -7.67
CA ARG A 82 -12.54 -16.19 -7.74
C ARG A 82 -13.40 -15.92 -6.50
N ALA A 83 -12.78 -15.87 -5.33
CA ALA A 83 -13.49 -15.61 -4.07
C ALA A 83 -14.09 -14.20 -4.05
N ILE A 84 -13.32 -13.17 -4.44
CA ILE A 84 -13.85 -11.81 -4.50
C ILE A 84 -14.81 -11.59 -5.67
N ASP A 85 -14.56 -12.21 -6.82
CA ASP A 85 -15.44 -12.15 -7.99
C ASP A 85 -16.85 -12.63 -7.64
N HIS A 86 -16.97 -13.70 -6.85
CA HIS A 86 -18.26 -14.16 -6.35
C HIS A 86 -19.00 -13.11 -5.51
N GLU A 87 -18.31 -12.45 -4.57
CA GLU A 87 -18.94 -11.44 -3.70
C GLU A 87 -19.25 -10.14 -4.47
N VAL A 88 -18.39 -9.74 -5.41
CA VAL A 88 -18.66 -8.62 -6.33
C VAL A 88 -19.89 -8.93 -7.17
N GLY A 89 -19.99 -10.13 -7.75
CA GLY A 89 -21.16 -10.57 -8.52
C GLY A 89 -22.46 -10.44 -7.73
N ARG A 90 -22.48 -10.91 -6.48
CA ARG A 90 -23.64 -10.74 -5.58
C ARG A 90 -24.06 -9.28 -5.41
N LEU A 91 -23.10 -8.38 -5.23
CA LEU A 91 -23.35 -6.95 -5.06
C LEU A 91 -23.86 -6.30 -6.36
N LEU A 92 -23.27 -6.66 -7.51
CA LEU A 92 -23.68 -6.18 -8.82
C LEU A 92 -25.11 -6.62 -9.17
N ASP A 93 -25.43 -7.90 -8.94
CA ASP A 93 -26.77 -8.45 -9.17
C ASP A 93 -27.81 -7.70 -8.33
N PHE A 94 -27.51 -7.45 -7.06
CA PHE A 94 -28.38 -6.66 -6.19
C PHE A 94 -28.56 -5.24 -6.73
N ALA A 95 -27.48 -4.53 -7.05
CA ALA A 95 -27.52 -3.16 -7.54
C ALA A 95 -28.33 -3.04 -8.85
N GLN A 96 -28.16 -3.99 -9.77
CA GLN A 96 -28.92 -4.06 -11.02
C GLN A 96 -30.42 -4.29 -10.77
N GLN A 97 -30.78 -5.16 -9.83
CA GLN A 97 -32.18 -5.35 -9.42
C GLN A 97 -32.81 -4.11 -8.81
N GLN A 98 -32.00 -3.25 -8.16
CA GLN A 98 -32.44 -1.95 -7.66
C GLN A 98 -32.47 -0.85 -8.75
N GLY A 99 -32.04 -1.16 -9.98
CA GLY A 99 -31.94 -0.19 -11.07
C GLY A 99 -30.80 0.83 -10.91
N ALA A 100 -29.80 0.53 -10.05
CA ALA A 100 -28.66 1.40 -9.84
C ALA A 100 -27.64 1.30 -10.98
N ALA A 101 -27.04 2.42 -11.36
CA ALA A 101 -25.87 2.43 -12.22
C ALA A 101 -24.62 2.05 -11.41
N VAL A 102 -23.78 1.18 -11.96
CA VAL A 102 -22.59 0.68 -11.26
C VAL A 102 -21.31 1.05 -11.99
N MET A 103 -20.30 1.48 -11.22
CA MET A 103 -18.93 1.66 -11.67
C MET A 103 -18.00 0.86 -10.75
N LEU A 104 -17.27 -0.09 -11.34
CA LEU A 104 -16.24 -0.85 -10.65
C LEU A 104 -14.87 -0.30 -11.08
N VAL A 105 -14.07 0.12 -10.10
CA VAL A 105 -12.73 0.69 -10.31
C VAL A 105 -11.73 0.06 -9.35
N SER A 106 -10.47 0.08 -9.75
CA SER A 106 -9.32 -0.28 -8.92
C SER A 106 -8.49 0.98 -8.66
N GLU A 107 -8.02 1.16 -7.43
CA GLU A 107 -7.23 2.32 -7.03
C GLU A 107 -5.79 2.26 -7.57
N TYR A 108 -5.16 1.09 -7.47
CA TYR A 108 -3.79 0.85 -7.93
C TYR A 108 -3.56 -0.63 -8.27
N GLY A 109 -2.53 -0.89 -9.06
CA GLY A 109 -2.07 -2.25 -9.36
C GLY A 109 -0.99 -2.72 -8.39
N ILE A 110 -0.90 -4.04 -8.18
CA ILE A 110 0.21 -4.67 -7.45
C ILE A 110 1.10 -5.40 -8.44
N GLU A 111 2.40 -5.13 -8.37
CA GLU A 111 3.43 -5.77 -9.18
C GLU A 111 4.33 -6.68 -8.35
N ALA A 112 5.02 -7.60 -9.02
CA ALA A 112 6.00 -8.46 -8.37
C ALA A 112 7.24 -7.64 -7.95
N VAL A 113 7.66 -7.80 -6.70
CA VAL A 113 8.88 -7.19 -6.15
C VAL A 113 9.85 -8.27 -5.67
N GLN A 114 11.14 -7.96 -5.74
CA GLN A 114 12.24 -8.88 -5.41
C GLN A 114 13.07 -8.37 -4.24
N GLN A 115 13.11 -7.06 -4.02
CA GLN A 115 13.98 -6.45 -3.01
C GLN A 115 13.38 -5.17 -2.44
N SER A 116 13.54 -4.95 -1.12
CA SER A 116 13.20 -3.69 -0.47
C SER A 116 14.43 -2.78 -0.31
N ILE A 117 14.18 -1.47 -0.22
CA ILE A 117 15.19 -0.44 0.03
C ILE A 117 14.81 0.35 1.28
N SER A 118 15.70 0.37 2.27
CA SER A 118 15.53 1.15 3.50
C SER A 118 16.06 2.57 3.33
N ILE A 119 15.30 3.48 2.70
CA ILE A 119 15.72 4.89 2.52
C ILE A 119 16.15 5.51 3.85
N ASN A 120 15.41 5.25 4.92
CA ASN A 120 15.73 5.81 6.24
C ASN A 120 17.03 5.27 6.84
N ARG A 121 17.47 4.05 6.51
CA ARG A 121 18.82 3.57 6.87
C ARG A 121 19.89 4.36 6.12
N VAL A 122 19.72 4.56 4.81
CA VAL A 122 20.65 5.36 3.98
C VAL A 122 20.79 6.78 4.53
N LEU A 123 19.69 7.44 4.87
CA LEU A 123 19.71 8.77 5.48
C LEU A 123 20.40 8.75 6.85
N ARG A 124 20.15 7.73 7.66
CA ARG A 124 20.78 7.57 8.99
C ARG A 124 22.29 7.35 8.89
N GLU A 125 22.76 6.56 7.92
CA GLU A 125 24.19 6.32 7.67
C GLU A 125 24.94 7.61 7.35
N GLN A 126 24.27 8.57 6.71
CA GLN A 126 24.82 9.90 6.41
C GLN A 126 24.60 10.92 7.56
N GLY A 127 24.09 10.49 8.71
CA GLY A 127 23.78 11.36 9.85
C GLY A 127 22.60 12.32 9.63
N LEU A 128 21.85 12.16 8.54
CA LEU A 128 20.71 13.00 8.19
C LEU A 128 19.46 12.65 9.00
N LEU A 129 19.26 11.36 9.27
CA LEU A 129 18.16 10.87 10.09
C LEU A 129 18.62 10.63 11.52
N GLN A 130 17.82 11.10 12.47
CA GLN A 130 18.04 10.92 13.89
C GLN A 130 17.02 9.93 14.47
N VAL A 131 17.48 9.18 15.46
CA VAL A 131 16.64 8.28 16.24
C VAL A 131 16.75 8.63 17.71
N ARG A 132 15.64 8.54 18.41
CA ARG A 132 15.60 8.60 19.86
C ARG A 132 15.69 7.19 20.42
N ARG A 133 16.74 6.92 21.19
CA ARG A 133 16.84 5.68 21.97
C ARG A 133 15.93 5.76 23.21
N SER A 134 15.08 4.75 23.40
CA SER A 134 14.20 4.60 24.57
C SER A 134 14.36 3.19 25.12
N LEU A 135 14.77 3.06 26.39
CA LEU A 135 14.99 1.78 27.08
C LEU A 135 15.74 0.76 26.20
N SER A 136 15.01 -0.13 25.50
CA SER A 136 15.53 -1.21 24.65
C SER A 136 15.22 -1.07 23.14
N TRP A 137 14.64 0.03 22.67
CA TRP A 137 14.32 0.23 21.25
C TRP A 137 14.67 1.64 20.76
N GLU A 138 14.61 1.82 19.45
CA GLU A 138 14.79 3.13 18.81
C GLU A 138 13.49 3.58 18.12
N LEU A 139 13.20 4.87 18.24
CA LEU A 139 12.12 5.53 17.52
C LEU A 139 12.72 6.57 16.56
N LEU A 140 12.24 6.61 15.32
CA LEU A 140 12.58 7.69 14.39
C LEU A 140 12.16 9.03 15.00
N ASP A 141 13.04 10.02 14.96
CA ASP A 141 12.77 11.38 15.45
C ASP A 141 12.70 12.35 14.27
N PRO A 142 11.49 12.62 13.72
CA PRO A 142 11.37 13.48 12.55
C PRO A 142 11.84 14.92 12.83
N GLY A 143 11.62 15.42 14.06
CA GLY A 143 11.94 16.81 14.43
C GLY A 143 13.44 17.05 14.57
N ALA A 144 14.19 16.07 15.08
CA ALA A 144 15.65 16.14 15.17
C ALA A 144 16.34 15.90 13.82
N SER A 145 15.70 15.15 12.90
CA SER A 145 16.27 14.78 11.61
C SER A 145 16.44 15.98 10.66
N ALA A 146 17.54 16.00 9.93
CA ALA A 146 17.75 16.91 8.80
C ALA A 146 16.98 16.41 7.57
N ALA A 147 16.86 15.09 7.40
CA ALA A 147 15.97 14.48 6.43
C ALA A 147 15.44 13.11 6.91
N PHE A 148 14.20 12.78 6.55
CA PHE A 148 13.60 11.47 6.77
C PHE A 148 12.59 11.16 5.65
N ALA A 149 12.29 9.89 5.44
CA ALA A 149 11.33 9.42 4.46
C ALA A 149 10.09 8.82 5.12
N VAL A 150 8.92 9.22 4.62
CA VAL A 150 7.65 8.50 4.79
C VAL A 150 7.45 7.69 3.51
N VAL A 151 7.62 6.39 3.64
CA VAL A 151 7.55 5.46 2.51
C VAL A 151 6.14 4.88 2.43
N ASP A 152 5.73 4.47 1.24
CA ASP A 152 4.54 3.67 0.99
C ASP A 152 4.77 2.90 -0.33
N HIS A 153 5.03 1.60 -0.23
CA HIS A 153 5.35 0.73 -1.36
C HIS A 153 6.44 1.32 -2.28
N GLN A 154 6.19 1.56 -3.57
CA GLN A 154 7.14 2.10 -4.54
C GLN A 154 7.35 3.62 -4.47
N ILE A 155 6.69 4.32 -3.55
CA ILE A 155 6.78 5.78 -3.43
C ILE A 155 7.29 6.16 -2.04
N ALA A 156 8.11 7.19 -1.96
CA ALA A 156 8.51 7.77 -0.68
C ALA A 156 8.53 9.29 -0.74
N HIS A 157 7.80 9.92 0.17
CA HIS A 157 7.95 11.35 0.45
C HIS A 157 9.16 11.54 1.35
N VAL A 158 10.16 12.28 0.88
CA VAL A 158 11.37 12.58 1.63
C VAL A 158 11.30 14.04 2.08
N TYR A 159 11.18 14.21 3.39
CA TYR A 159 11.15 15.50 4.03
C TYR A 159 12.57 15.95 4.34
N VAL A 160 12.91 17.16 3.94
CA VAL A 160 14.24 17.78 4.13
C VAL A 160 14.04 19.12 4.82
N ARG A 161 14.63 19.26 6.00
CA ARG A 161 14.39 20.41 6.88
C ARG A 161 14.93 21.72 6.31
N GLN A 162 16.10 21.67 5.66
CA GLN A 162 16.80 22.86 5.17
C GLN A 162 16.90 22.84 3.63
N PRO A 163 16.49 23.91 2.93
CA PRO A 163 16.51 23.94 1.47
C PRO A 163 17.88 23.66 0.84
N GLU A 164 18.97 24.08 1.49
CA GLU A 164 20.35 23.86 1.02
C GLU A 164 20.76 22.38 0.99
N ASP A 165 20.10 21.52 1.78
CA ASP A 165 20.39 20.08 1.82
C ASP A 165 19.66 19.30 0.71
N ILE A 166 18.66 19.88 0.04
CA ILE A 166 17.80 19.17 -0.93
C ILE A 166 18.64 18.55 -2.06
N ALA A 167 19.55 19.31 -2.67
CA ALA A 167 20.39 18.81 -3.76
C ALA A 167 21.30 17.66 -3.30
N ARG A 168 21.83 17.75 -2.07
CA ARG A 168 22.67 16.70 -1.47
C ARG A 168 21.88 15.42 -1.24
N VAL A 169 20.67 15.53 -0.66
CA VAL A 169 19.79 14.39 -0.40
C VAL A 169 19.34 13.74 -1.71
N LYS A 170 18.93 14.52 -2.70
CA LYS A 170 18.58 14.02 -4.05
C LYS A 170 19.72 13.22 -4.66
N ALA A 171 20.93 13.76 -4.67
CA ALA A 171 22.11 13.09 -5.22
C ALA A 171 22.55 11.85 -4.42
N LEU A 172 22.25 11.77 -3.13
CA LEU A 172 22.48 10.59 -2.30
C LEU A 172 21.52 9.45 -2.67
N LEU A 173 20.23 9.77 -2.81
CA LEU A 173 19.18 8.80 -3.11
C LEU A 173 19.29 8.26 -4.53
N LEU A 174 19.60 9.11 -5.53
CA LEU A 174 19.81 8.68 -6.92
C LEU A 174 20.97 7.69 -7.11
N ARG A 175 21.88 7.57 -6.13
CA ARG A 175 22.97 6.59 -6.17
C ARG A 175 22.59 5.23 -5.62
N GLN A 176 21.43 5.11 -4.97
CA GLN A 176 21.00 3.85 -4.38
C GLN A 176 20.43 2.93 -5.46
N PRO A 177 20.95 1.70 -5.60
CA PRO A 177 20.36 0.72 -6.50
C PRO A 177 18.88 0.50 -6.20
N GLY A 178 18.06 0.54 -7.25
CA GLY A 178 16.61 0.34 -7.17
C GLY A 178 15.79 1.59 -6.84
N ILE A 179 16.41 2.77 -6.70
CA ILE A 179 15.72 4.06 -6.80
C ILE A 179 15.78 4.52 -8.27
N GLU A 180 14.63 4.61 -8.94
CA GLU A 180 14.57 5.05 -10.34
C GLU A 180 14.60 6.57 -10.44
N GLN A 181 13.80 7.26 -9.63
CA GLN A 181 13.60 8.70 -9.72
C GLN A 181 13.62 9.32 -8.33
N VAL A 182 14.08 10.56 -8.26
CA VAL A 182 13.98 11.42 -7.07
C VAL A 182 13.56 12.80 -7.53
N LEU A 183 12.26 13.06 -7.41
CA LEU A 183 11.57 14.23 -7.95
C LEU A 183 11.68 15.42 -7.00
N ASP A 184 12.33 16.49 -7.43
CA ASP A 184 12.25 17.80 -6.78
C ASP A 184 10.92 18.50 -7.11
N ARG A 185 10.69 19.69 -6.55
CA ARG A 185 9.42 20.42 -6.72
C ARG A 185 9.04 20.66 -8.18
N SER A 186 10.01 20.95 -9.05
CA SER A 186 9.72 21.20 -10.47
C SER A 186 9.31 19.92 -11.20
N GLU A 187 9.96 18.80 -10.88
CA GLU A 187 9.63 17.49 -11.44
C GLU A 187 8.31 16.94 -10.84
N GLN A 188 8.05 17.18 -9.56
CA GLN A 188 6.77 16.87 -8.91
C GLN A 188 5.63 17.64 -9.58
N GLN A 189 5.81 18.93 -9.91
CA GLN A 189 4.80 19.72 -10.61
C GLN A 189 4.48 19.13 -11.99
N ALA A 190 5.50 18.70 -12.74
CA ALA A 190 5.31 18.04 -14.03
C ALA A 190 4.50 16.73 -13.93
N CYS A 191 4.59 16.04 -12.78
CA CYS A 191 3.86 14.81 -12.47
C CYS A 191 2.57 15.04 -11.66
N GLN A 192 2.16 16.30 -11.41
CA GLN A 192 0.98 16.65 -10.60
C GLN A 192 1.04 16.15 -9.14
N LEU A 193 2.25 16.05 -8.59
CA LEU A 193 2.53 15.65 -7.20
C LEU A 193 2.95 16.82 -6.30
N ASP A 194 3.06 18.03 -6.85
CA ASP A 194 3.42 19.23 -6.08
C ASP A 194 2.26 19.68 -5.19
N HIS A 195 2.17 19.06 -4.01
CA HIS A 195 1.17 19.32 -3.00
C HIS A 195 1.85 19.80 -1.70
N PRO A 196 1.21 20.65 -0.88
CA PRO A 196 1.77 21.12 0.39
C PRO A 196 2.11 20.02 1.40
N ARG A 197 1.55 18.82 1.24
CA ARG A 197 1.87 17.64 2.08
C ARG A 197 2.97 16.74 1.50
N SER A 198 3.35 16.95 0.24
CA SER A 198 4.48 16.24 -0.36
C SER A 198 5.78 16.69 0.28
N GLY A 199 6.69 15.75 0.53
CA GLY A 199 8.06 16.07 0.93
C GLY A 199 8.79 16.93 -0.11
N GLU A 200 9.89 17.54 0.31
CA GLU A 200 10.77 18.34 -0.57
C GLU A 200 11.28 17.52 -1.76
N LEU A 201 11.39 16.19 -1.59
CA LEU A 201 11.64 15.24 -2.66
C LEU A 201 10.60 14.10 -2.62
N VAL A 202 10.31 13.50 -3.78
CA VAL A 202 9.55 12.26 -3.90
C VAL A 202 10.41 11.22 -4.60
N ALA A 203 10.73 10.12 -3.92
CA ALA A 203 11.46 9.01 -4.53
C ALA A 203 10.49 7.97 -5.12
N VAL A 204 10.86 7.42 -6.27
CA VAL A 204 10.12 6.34 -6.96
C VAL A 204 11.06 5.15 -7.12
N ALA A 205 10.61 3.98 -6.68
CA ALA A 205 11.36 2.74 -6.82
C ALA A 205 11.40 2.28 -8.28
N ALA A 206 12.50 1.63 -8.66
CA ALA A 206 12.58 0.94 -9.94
C ALA A 206 11.71 -0.33 -9.93
N PRO A 207 11.27 -0.82 -11.11
CA PRO A 207 10.53 -2.08 -11.20
C PRO A 207 11.23 -3.23 -10.47
N GLY A 208 10.47 -3.98 -9.69
CA GLY A 208 11.00 -5.06 -8.85
C GLY A 208 11.54 -4.62 -7.49
N PHE A 209 11.50 -3.32 -7.17
CA PHE A 209 11.90 -2.76 -5.88
C PHE A 209 10.73 -2.05 -5.18
N TRP A 210 10.82 -1.93 -3.86
CA TRP A 210 9.91 -1.11 -3.05
C TRP A 210 10.65 -0.54 -1.83
N PHE A 211 10.02 0.38 -1.10
CA PHE A 211 10.61 1.05 0.06
C PHE A 211 10.05 0.51 1.37
N ASP A 212 10.95 0.07 2.26
CA ASP A 212 10.58 -0.34 3.61
C ASP A 212 10.77 0.79 4.63
N TYR A 213 10.10 0.67 5.77
CA TYR A 213 10.13 1.68 6.84
C TYR A 213 11.37 1.57 7.74
N TYR A 214 12.33 0.70 7.43
CA TYR A 214 13.40 0.41 8.37
C TYR A 214 14.37 1.58 8.48
N TYR A 215 14.66 1.93 9.73
CA TYR A 215 15.67 2.90 10.12
C TYR A 215 16.63 2.32 11.18
N TRP A 216 16.35 1.12 11.70
CA TRP A 216 17.18 0.42 12.69
C TRP A 216 18.38 -0.25 12.04
N PHE A 217 19.58 -0.07 12.58
CA PHE A 217 20.74 -0.89 12.19
C PHE A 217 20.82 -2.22 12.94
N ASP A 218 20.14 -2.32 14.09
CA ASP A 218 20.03 -3.53 14.88
C ASP A 218 18.55 -3.91 15.03
N ASP A 219 18.15 -5.04 14.46
CA ASP A 219 16.77 -5.52 14.48
C ASP A 219 16.28 -5.80 15.92
N ARG A 220 17.18 -6.01 16.89
CA ARG A 220 16.81 -6.15 18.32
C ARG A 220 16.26 -4.86 18.92
N LEU A 221 16.56 -3.72 18.30
CA LEU A 221 16.06 -2.40 18.68
C LEU A 221 14.77 -2.03 17.95
N ALA A 222 14.30 -2.89 17.04
CA ALA A 222 13.01 -2.72 16.39
C ALA A 222 11.88 -3.15 17.31
N ARG A 223 11.11 -2.19 17.84
CA ARG A 223 9.83 -2.48 18.49
C ARG A 223 8.71 -2.08 17.55
N ILE A 224 8.22 -3.04 16.78
CA ILE A 224 7.09 -2.85 15.89
C ILE A 224 5.84 -2.68 16.77
N SER A 225 5.41 -1.43 16.96
CA SER A 225 4.11 -1.14 17.56
C SER A 225 3.00 -1.63 16.63
N PRO A 226 1.83 -2.09 17.12
CA PRO A 226 0.69 -2.50 16.28
C PRO A 226 0.31 -1.49 15.18
N ALA A 227 0.57 -0.19 15.39
CA ALA A 227 0.35 0.87 14.41
C ALA A 227 1.28 0.83 13.17
N LEU A 228 2.40 0.10 13.22
CA LEU A 228 3.32 -0.11 12.08
C LEU A 228 3.11 -1.44 11.35
N TRP A 229 2.11 -2.24 11.75
CA TRP A 229 1.88 -3.57 11.15
C TRP A 229 1.41 -3.55 9.69
N ILE A 230 1.01 -2.40 9.17
CA ILE A 230 0.46 -2.26 7.80
C ILE A 230 1.52 -2.64 6.73
N SER A 231 2.82 -2.69 7.06
CA SER A 231 3.87 -2.93 6.05
C SER A 231 4.93 -3.99 6.38
N THR A 232 4.97 -4.54 7.59
CA THR A 232 6.04 -5.47 8.01
C THR A 232 5.76 -6.95 7.71
N ALA A 233 4.65 -7.28 7.03
CA ALA A 233 4.19 -8.66 6.84
C ALA A 233 5.12 -9.52 5.95
N SER A 234 6.07 -8.94 5.21
CA SER A 234 6.91 -9.69 4.26
C SER A 234 8.03 -10.53 4.89
N ARG A 235 8.33 -10.44 6.20
CA ARG A 235 9.50 -11.13 6.78
C ARG A 235 9.28 -12.59 7.19
N ALA A 236 8.08 -13.13 7.02
CA ALA A 236 7.73 -14.46 7.53
C ALA A 236 7.63 -15.53 6.44
N THR A 237 8.57 -15.63 5.50
CA THR A 237 8.95 -16.90 4.80
C THR A 237 10.00 -16.63 3.73
N THR A 238 11.29 -16.77 4.05
CA THR A 238 12.32 -16.97 3.00
C THR A 238 13.57 -17.59 3.62
N HIS A 239 13.49 -18.87 3.95
CA HIS A 239 14.66 -19.75 3.98
C HIS A 239 14.58 -20.66 2.75
N TRP A 240 15.23 -20.27 1.66
CA TRP A 240 15.50 -21.17 0.54
C TRP A 240 16.97 -21.04 0.13
N SER A 241 17.64 -22.19 0.18
CA SER A 241 19.03 -22.37 -0.24
C SER A 241 19.13 -22.25 -1.76
N CYS A 242 20.09 -21.43 -2.20
CA CYS A 242 20.34 -21.16 -3.61
C CYS A 242 21.26 -22.25 -4.20
N SER A 243 20.75 -23.01 -5.18
CA SER A 243 21.58 -23.72 -6.17
C SER A 243 21.22 -23.17 -7.54
N SER A 244 22.19 -22.54 -8.20
CA SER A 244 22.00 -21.83 -9.46
C SER A 244 22.51 -22.65 -10.65
N THR A 245 21.79 -22.59 -11.78
CA THR A 245 22.35 -22.82 -13.12
C THR A 245 21.59 -22.01 -14.19
N ARG A 246 22.15 -20.83 -14.49
CA ARG A 246 22.38 -20.14 -15.79
C ARG A 246 21.37 -20.11 -16.97
N ARG A 247 21.37 -18.89 -17.57
CA ARG A 247 21.12 -18.42 -18.99
C ARG A 247 19.63 -18.20 -19.36
N SER A 248 19.17 -17.19 -20.12
CA SER A 248 19.73 -16.14 -21.03
C SER A 248 18.58 -15.16 -21.39
N ALA A 249 18.74 -13.82 -21.31
CA ALA A 249 19.05 -12.81 -22.35
C ALA A 249 17.92 -12.35 -23.34
N PHE A 250 17.84 -11.00 -23.51
CA PHE A 250 17.20 -10.13 -24.55
C PHE A 250 15.84 -9.42 -24.23
N PRO A 251 15.52 -8.25 -24.83
CA PRO A 251 16.18 -6.94 -24.65
C PRO A 251 15.21 -5.76 -24.39
N SER A 252 15.81 -4.60 -24.11
CA SER A 252 15.25 -3.26 -23.89
C SER A 252 14.30 -2.73 -24.98
N CYS A 253 13.25 -2.01 -24.57
CA CYS A 253 12.65 -0.93 -25.35
C CYS A 253 12.12 0.18 -24.42
N GLY A 254 12.62 1.40 -24.60
CA GLY A 254 12.32 2.56 -23.77
C GLY A 254 11.13 3.37 -24.27
N SER A 255 10.39 3.98 -23.33
CA SER A 255 9.86 5.34 -23.48
C SER A 255 9.44 5.86 -22.09
N VAL A 256 9.88 7.08 -21.77
CA VAL A 256 9.73 7.77 -20.47
C VAL A 256 8.29 8.21 -20.17
N ALA A 257 7.35 8.06 -21.12
CA ALA A 257 5.93 8.38 -20.92
C ALA A 257 5.10 7.20 -20.36
N GLY A 258 5.72 6.02 -20.20
CA GLY A 258 5.03 4.79 -19.81
C GLY A 258 4.84 4.60 -18.30
N CYS A 259 5.76 5.06 -17.46
CA CYS A 259 5.67 4.84 -16.01
C CYS A 259 4.49 5.60 -15.38
N CYS A 260 4.29 6.87 -15.72
CA CYS A 260 3.15 7.64 -15.17
C CYS A 260 1.78 7.26 -15.78
N ARG A 261 1.73 6.46 -16.87
CA ARG A 261 0.47 5.95 -17.44
C ARG A 261 0.13 4.51 -17.03
N ARG A 262 1.04 3.77 -16.39
CA ARG A 262 0.76 2.38 -15.98
C ARG A 262 -0.24 2.25 -14.81
N SER A 263 -0.63 3.35 -14.19
CA SER A 263 -1.73 3.41 -13.21
C SER A 263 -3.09 3.75 -13.82
N SER A 264 -3.26 3.73 -15.15
CA SER A 264 -4.60 3.84 -15.73
C SER A 264 -5.37 2.53 -15.50
N ALA A 265 -6.38 2.61 -14.64
CA ALA A 265 -7.37 1.58 -14.35
C ALA A 265 -7.70 0.70 -15.56
N PHE A 266 -7.50 -0.61 -15.41
CA PHE A 266 -8.09 -1.60 -16.29
C PHE A 266 -9.60 -1.63 -16.02
N ALA A 267 -10.36 -0.82 -16.75
CA ALA A 267 -11.79 -1.02 -16.91
C ALA A 267 -12.00 -2.17 -17.91
N THR A 268 -11.84 -3.41 -17.44
CA THR A 268 -12.23 -4.58 -18.23
C THR A 268 -13.72 -4.76 -18.05
N THR A 269 -14.49 -4.45 -19.09
CA THR A 269 -15.90 -4.85 -19.19
C THR A 269 -15.92 -6.36 -19.35
N TRP A 270 -16.32 -7.07 -18.30
CA TRP A 270 -16.69 -8.48 -18.40
C TRP A 270 -18.17 -8.52 -18.79
N THR A 271 -18.44 -9.00 -20.00
CA THR A 271 -19.79 -9.35 -20.48
C THR A 271 -20.28 -10.65 -19.88
#